data_AF-A0A7C6EZN0-F1
#
_entry.id   AF-A0A7C6EZN0-F1
#
_cell.length_a   1.000
_cell.length_b   1.000
_cell.length_c   1.000
_cell.angle_alpha   90.00
_cell.angle_beta   90.00
_cell.angle_gamma   90.00
#
_symmetry.space_group_name_H-M   'P 1'
#
loop_
_entity.id
_entity.type
_entity.pdbx_description
1 polymer ?
#
loop_
_entity_poly.entity_id
_entity_poly.type
_entity_poly.pdbx_seq_one_letter_code
_entity_poly.pdbx_strand_id
1 'polypeptide(L)'
;MDKAAIRGAIATCLLCICTTVTYATTPPILDFKAVEIMDRVPQSGKIAGTDRVHIYAARNETEPFQVVVSASRNEDLWDVEIELEKLTGPGEATITTISLYRQHYVSVTTPSLHSPFQAQSYPDALIPFTHPQNGVELNGQVYDAVPFDLAEGG
;
A
#
# COMPACT_ATOMS: atom_id res chain seq x y z
N MET A 1 -53.71 53.38 -44.44
CA MET A 1 -53.41 53.90 -43.09
C MET A 1 -53.34 52.72 -42.15
N ASP A 2 -52.34 52.76 -41.29
CA ASP A 2 -51.58 51.68 -40.64
C ASP A 2 -52.35 50.72 -39.71
N LYS A 3 -51.95 49.43 -39.72
CA LYS A 3 -51.54 48.69 -38.51
C LYS A 3 -50.98 47.30 -38.83
N ALA A 4 -49.66 47.20 -38.74
CA ALA A 4 -48.88 45.97 -38.68
C ALA A 4 -49.27 45.06 -37.50
N ALA A 5 -49.31 43.74 -37.72
CA ALA A 5 -49.31 42.73 -36.67
C ALA A 5 -48.02 41.89 -36.78
N ILE A 6 -47.09 42.20 -35.88
CA ILE A 6 -45.83 41.51 -35.63
C ILE A 6 -46.15 40.14 -35.02
N ARG A 7 -45.75 39.05 -35.68
CA ARG A 7 -45.68 37.72 -35.07
C ARG A 7 -44.21 37.34 -34.90
N GLY A 8 -43.67 37.65 -33.72
CA GLY A 8 -42.35 37.21 -33.32
C GLY A 8 -42.33 35.70 -33.13
N ALA A 9 -41.47 35.01 -33.89
CA ALA A 9 -41.17 33.61 -33.66
C ALA A 9 -40.23 33.50 -32.46
N ILE A 10 -40.70 32.91 -31.37
CA ILE A 10 -39.87 32.58 -30.20
C ILE A 10 -39.04 31.36 -30.59
N ALA A 11 -37.79 31.59 -30.95
CA ALA A 11 -36.79 30.53 -31.13
C ALA A 11 -36.36 30.04 -29.75
N THR A 12 -36.96 28.96 -29.28
CA THR A 12 -36.55 28.27 -28.05
C THR A 12 -35.19 27.61 -28.30
N CYS A 13 -34.13 28.27 -27.83
CA CYS A 13 -32.78 27.73 -27.83
C CYS A 13 -32.71 26.59 -26.79
N LEU A 14 -32.71 25.34 -27.26
CA LEU A 14 -32.56 24.16 -26.43
C LEU A 14 -31.10 24.09 -25.96
N LEU A 15 -30.82 24.66 -24.79
CA LEU A 15 -29.52 24.58 -24.14
C LEU A 15 -29.31 23.14 -23.64
N CYS A 16 -28.57 22.33 -24.41
CA CYS A 16 -28.16 21.00 -24.01
C CYS A 16 -27.07 21.11 -22.95
N ILE A 17 -27.45 21.08 -21.68
CA ILE A 17 -26.51 21.06 -20.56
C ILE A 17 -25.90 19.64 -20.50
N CYS A 18 -24.74 19.46 -21.11
CA CYS A 18 -23.92 18.27 -20.92
C CYS A 18 -23.19 18.42 -19.57
N THR A 19 -23.80 17.95 -18.48
CA THR A 19 -23.11 17.87 -17.19
C THR A 19 -22.17 16.67 -17.22
N THR A 20 -20.86 16.90 -17.23
CA THR A 20 -19.89 15.86 -16.91
C THR A 20 -20.03 15.51 -15.43
N VAL A 21 -20.49 14.30 -15.14
CA VAL A 21 -20.51 13.75 -13.79
C VAL A 21 -19.07 13.33 -13.45
N THR A 22 -18.36 14.15 -12.69
CA THR A 22 -17.11 13.73 -12.04
C THR A 22 -17.47 12.94 -10.79
N TYR A 23 -17.26 11.63 -10.83
CA TYR A 23 -17.27 10.81 -9.63
C TYR A 23 -16.02 11.16 -8.82
N ALA A 24 -16.19 11.68 -7.60
CA ALA A 24 -15.10 11.72 -6.65
C ALA A 24 -14.75 10.27 -6.31
N THR A 25 -13.63 9.76 -6.83
CA THR A 25 -13.06 8.51 -6.34
C THR A 25 -12.67 8.74 -4.89
N THR A 26 -13.38 8.08 -3.97
CA THR A 26 -12.98 8.07 -2.56
C THR A 26 -11.59 7.43 -2.52
N PRO A 27 -10.57 8.13 -2.00
CA PRO A 27 -9.23 7.57 -1.94
C PRO A 27 -9.28 6.25 -1.14
N PRO A 28 -8.53 5.22 -1.57
CA PRO A 28 -8.58 3.91 -0.94
C PRO A 28 -8.16 4.03 0.52
N ILE A 29 -8.86 3.37 1.44
CA ILE A 29 -8.61 3.42 2.90
C ILE A 29 -7.20 2.92 3.26
N LEU A 30 -6.64 2.06 2.40
CA LEU A 30 -5.29 1.52 2.48
C LEU A 30 -4.46 2.10 1.33
N ASP A 31 -3.26 2.59 1.61
CA ASP A 31 -2.24 2.90 0.60
C ASP A 31 -1.09 1.90 0.70
N PHE A 32 -0.47 1.59 -0.43
CA PHE A 32 0.69 0.72 -0.49
C PHE A 32 1.71 1.22 -1.50
N LYS A 33 2.98 1.16 -1.12
CA LYS A 33 4.13 1.51 -1.97
C LYS A 33 5.22 0.48 -1.81
N ALA A 34 5.86 0.14 -2.91
CA ALA A 34 7.08 -0.63 -2.86
C ALA A 34 8.30 0.29 -2.71
N VAL A 35 9.27 -0.17 -1.92
CA VAL A 35 10.54 0.50 -1.67
C VAL A 35 11.70 -0.50 -1.75
N GLU A 36 12.92 0.03 -1.83
CA GLU A 36 14.12 -0.79 -1.87
C GLU A 36 14.36 -1.47 -0.53
N ILE A 37 14.99 -2.66 -0.55
CA ILE A 37 15.17 -3.46 0.68
C ILE A 37 16.03 -2.77 1.75
N MET A 38 16.89 -1.83 1.36
CA MET A 38 17.78 -1.13 2.30
C MET A 38 17.15 0.11 2.92
N ASP A 39 15.98 0.53 2.45
CA ASP A 39 15.30 1.70 2.98
C ASP A 39 14.73 1.39 4.37
N ARG A 40 14.97 2.31 5.32
CA ARG A 40 14.38 2.26 6.65
C ARG A 40 13.15 3.14 6.66
N VAL A 41 12.00 2.52 6.50
CA VAL A 41 10.72 3.22 6.52
C VAL A 41 10.41 3.63 7.96
N PRO A 42 10.13 4.92 8.24
CA PRO A 42 9.65 5.33 9.55
C PRO A 42 8.27 4.75 9.85
N GLN A 43 7.98 4.50 11.13
CA GLN A 43 6.68 3.93 11.57
C GLN A 43 5.48 4.82 11.27
N SER A 44 5.69 6.11 11.01
CA SER A 44 4.60 7.05 10.73
C SER A 44 5.04 8.10 9.72
N GLY A 45 4.07 8.66 9.01
CA GLY A 45 4.28 9.73 8.05
C GLY A 45 3.94 9.29 6.63
N LYS A 46 4.24 10.16 5.66
CA LYS A 46 3.89 9.88 4.28
C LYS A 46 4.77 8.77 3.71
N ILE A 47 4.14 7.72 3.20
CA ILE A 47 4.83 6.69 2.45
C ILE A 47 5.23 7.23 1.07
N ALA A 48 6.44 6.88 0.63
CA ALA A 48 6.98 7.21 -0.68
C ALA A 48 7.55 5.95 -1.31
N GLY A 49 7.38 5.79 -2.62
CA GLY A 49 7.82 4.60 -3.34
C GLY A 49 7.10 4.47 -4.68
N THR A 50 7.05 3.24 -5.21
CA THR A 50 6.43 2.95 -6.50
C THR A 50 5.24 2.00 -6.34
N ASP A 51 4.33 2.01 -7.32
CA ASP A 51 3.21 1.05 -7.37
C ASP A 51 3.61 -0.28 -8.03
N ARG A 52 4.86 -0.40 -8.47
CA ARG A 52 5.39 -1.54 -9.22
C ARG A 52 6.85 -1.78 -8.92
N VAL A 53 7.21 -3.05 -8.78
CA VAL A 53 8.60 -3.51 -8.64
C VAL A 53 8.99 -4.32 -9.87
N HIS A 54 10.19 -4.08 -10.37
CA HIS A 54 10.82 -4.89 -11.40
C HIS A 54 12.02 -5.59 -10.79
N ILE A 55 11.95 -6.92 -10.71
CA ILE A 55 12.99 -7.75 -10.11
C ILE A 55 13.69 -8.54 -11.22
N TYR A 56 15.02 -8.56 -11.15
CA TYR A 56 15.87 -9.32 -12.04
C TYR A 56 16.76 -10.22 -11.18
N ALA A 57 16.66 -11.52 -11.38
CA ALA A 57 17.40 -12.51 -10.60
C ALA A 57 17.89 -13.63 -11.52
N ALA A 58 19.04 -14.20 -11.21
CA ALA A 58 19.49 -15.46 -11.81
C ALA A 58 18.65 -16.64 -11.29
N ARG A 59 18.75 -17.79 -11.98
CA ARG A 59 18.13 -19.02 -11.49
C ARG A 59 18.73 -19.38 -10.12
N ASN A 60 17.86 -19.61 -9.13
CA ASN A 60 18.21 -19.92 -7.73
C ASN A 60 18.84 -18.75 -6.95
N GLU A 61 18.74 -17.53 -7.44
CA GLU A 61 19.04 -16.31 -6.68
C GLU A 61 17.79 -15.84 -5.92
N THR A 62 17.99 -15.13 -4.80
CA THR A 62 16.92 -14.55 -3.99
C THR A 62 17.06 -13.04 -4.01
N GLU A 63 16.01 -12.36 -4.49
CA GLU A 63 15.97 -10.90 -4.56
C GLU A 63 14.84 -10.36 -3.68
N PRO A 64 15.16 -9.62 -2.60
CA PRO A 64 14.17 -9.05 -1.70
C PRO A 64 13.75 -7.63 -2.12
N PHE A 65 12.55 -7.24 -1.73
CA PHE A 65 12.05 -5.86 -1.77
C PHE A 65 11.10 -5.66 -0.58
N GLN A 66 10.73 -4.42 -0.29
CA GLN A 66 9.76 -4.10 0.77
C GLN A 66 8.45 -3.56 0.17
N VAL A 67 7.34 -3.91 0.81
CA VAL A 67 6.04 -3.26 0.59
C VAL A 67 5.65 -2.55 1.88
N VAL A 68 5.44 -1.25 1.77
CA VAL A 68 4.93 -0.41 2.84
C VAL A 68 3.43 -0.32 2.69
N VAL A 69 2.71 -0.59 3.77
CA VAL A 69 1.26 -0.48 3.86
C VAL A 69 0.94 0.59 4.88
N SER A 70 0.03 1.52 4.56
CA SER A 70 -0.33 2.61 5.46
C SER A 70 -1.84 2.88 5.44
N ALA A 71 -2.38 3.27 6.59
CA ALA A 71 -3.74 3.78 6.69
C ALA A 71 -3.79 5.19 6.11
N SER A 72 -4.44 5.34 4.95
CA SER A 72 -4.45 6.60 4.19
C SER A 72 -5.49 7.61 4.68
N ARG A 73 -6.46 7.14 5.47
CA ARG A 73 -7.49 7.96 6.11
C ARG A 73 -7.12 8.24 7.55
N ASN A 74 -7.72 9.28 8.09
CA ASN A 74 -7.59 9.69 9.48
C ASN A 74 -8.35 8.74 10.44
N GLU A 75 -8.18 7.43 10.25
CA GLU A 75 -8.82 6.38 11.03
C GLU A 75 -7.90 5.16 11.14
N ASP A 76 -7.99 4.45 12.27
CA ASP A 76 -7.28 3.21 12.50
C ASP A 76 -7.88 2.06 11.67
N LEU A 77 -7.03 1.15 11.19
CA LEU A 77 -7.42 -0.09 10.53
C LEU A 77 -7.10 -1.27 11.43
N TRP A 78 -8.08 -2.16 11.56
CA TRP A 78 -8.00 -3.33 12.42
C TRP A 78 -8.01 -4.59 11.57
N ASP A 79 -7.35 -5.63 12.06
CA ASP A 79 -7.33 -6.96 11.44
C ASP A 79 -6.87 -6.94 9.96
N VAL A 80 -5.82 -6.17 9.66
CA VAL A 80 -5.25 -6.09 8.30
C VAL A 80 -4.58 -7.41 7.94
N GLU A 81 -5.08 -8.01 6.87
CA GLU A 81 -4.53 -9.22 6.26
C GLU A 81 -3.81 -8.88 4.94
N ILE A 82 -2.78 -9.66 4.62
CA ILE A 82 -2.03 -9.54 3.37
C ILE A 82 -1.92 -10.93 2.77
N GLU A 83 -2.33 -11.06 1.51
CA GLU A 83 -2.17 -12.27 0.73
C GLU A 83 -1.35 -11.98 -0.52
N LEU A 84 -0.53 -12.95 -0.93
CA LEU A 84 0.22 -12.88 -2.18
C LEU A 84 -0.34 -13.90 -3.17
N GLU A 85 -0.78 -13.40 -4.32
CA GLU A 85 -1.16 -14.26 -5.43
C GLU A 85 0.04 -14.96 -6.08
N LYS A 86 -0.23 -16.08 -6.75
CA LYS A 86 0.80 -16.85 -7.45
C LYS A 86 1.51 -16.00 -8.52
N LEU A 87 2.83 -15.88 -8.41
CA LEU A 87 3.63 -15.22 -9.44
C LEU A 87 3.81 -16.17 -10.63
N THR A 88 3.23 -15.78 -11.78
CA THR A 88 3.24 -16.57 -13.02
C THR A 88 4.00 -15.84 -14.14
N GLY A 89 4.52 -16.61 -15.09
CA GLY A 89 5.31 -16.13 -16.22
C GLY A 89 4.96 -16.87 -17.53
N PRO A 90 5.72 -16.61 -18.61
CA PRO A 90 5.48 -17.24 -19.91
C PRO A 90 5.41 -18.76 -19.84
N GLY A 91 4.46 -19.35 -20.57
CA GLY A 91 4.26 -20.81 -20.60
C GLY A 91 3.75 -21.38 -19.27
N GLU A 92 3.00 -20.58 -18.49
CA GLU A 92 2.46 -20.96 -17.17
C GLU A 92 3.52 -21.30 -16.12
N ALA A 93 4.78 -20.91 -16.35
CA ALA A 93 5.85 -21.06 -15.37
C ALA A 93 5.51 -20.28 -14.11
N THR A 94 5.79 -20.83 -12.93
CA THR A 94 5.43 -20.18 -11.66
C THR A 94 6.58 -20.18 -10.68
N ILE A 95 6.72 -19.08 -9.92
CA ILE A 95 7.65 -19.01 -8.80
C ILE A 95 6.95 -19.63 -7.59
N THR A 96 7.55 -20.69 -7.04
CA THR A 96 6.95 -21.47 -5.94
C THR A 96 7.63 -21.24 -4.60
N THR A 97 8.80 -20.59 -4.59
CA THR A 97 9.56 -20.30 -3.38
C THR A 97 9.51 -18.80 -3.13
N ILE A 98 8.58 -18.39 -2.28
CA ILE A 98 8.41 -17.00 -1.86
C ILE A 98 8.29 -17.02 -0.33
N SER A 99 8.99 -16.10 0.33
CA SER A 99 8.92 -15.93 1.78
C SER A 99 8.41 -14.54 2.08
N LEU A 100 7.34 -14.46 2.86
CA LEU A 100 6.75 -13.21 3.31
C LEU A 100 7.11 -12.96 4.76
N TYR A 101 7.48 -11.72 5.07
CA TYR A 101 7.81 -11.27 6.41
C TYR A 101 7.13 -9.94 6.67
N ARG A 102 6.58 -9.76 7.88
CA ARG A 102 6.23 -8.44 8.40
C ARG A 102 7.44 -7.85 9.11
N GLN A 103 7.85 -6.65 8.70
CA GLN A 103 8.88 -5.92 9.41
C GLN A 103 8.29 -5.27 10.67
N HIS A 104 8.88 -5.58 11.82
CA HIS A 104 8.46 -5.11 13.12
C HIS A 104 9.44 -4.08 13.68
N TYR A 105 8.86 -3.04 14.27
CA TYR A 105 9.61 -1.95 14.87
C TYR A 105 10.11 -2.32 16.26
N VAL A 106 11.42 -2.32 16.43
CA VAL A 106 12.09 -2.54 17.71
C VAL A 106 12.40 -1.19 18.35
N SER A 107 11.93 -0.98 19.59
CA SER A 107 12.21 0.24 20.34
C SER A 107 13.63 0.23 20.89
N VAL A 108 14.47 1.13 20.40
CA VAL A 108 15.82 1.36 20.91
C VAL A 108 15.81 2.57 21.83
N THR A 109 15.98 2.35 23.14
CA THR A 109 15.94 3.42 24.15
C THR A 109 17.31 4.00 24.47
N THR A 110 18.39 3.23 24.26
CA THR A 110 19.77 3.65 24.53
C THR A 110 20.64 3.33 23.32
N PRO A 111 21.15 4.33 22.60
CA PRO A 111 22.10 4.11 21.52
C PRO A 111 23.40 3.50 22.04
N SER A 112 24.05 2.70 21.20
CA SER A 112 25.42 2.25 21.48
C SER A 112 26.39 3.43 21.51
N LEU A 113 27.46 3.32 22.29
CA LEU A 113 28.51 4.34 22.39
C LEU A 113 29.09 4.62 20.98
N HIS A 114 29.11 5.90 20.58
CA HIS A 114 29.51 6.38 19.24
C HIS A 114 28.59 6.03 18.06
N SER A 115 27.38 5.51 18.32
CA SER A 115 26.39 5.33 17.26
C SER A 115 25.94 6.70 16.71
N PRO A 116 25.85 6.87 15.37
CA PRO A 116 25.22 8.05 14.77
C PRO A 116 23.68 8.02 14.88
N PHE A 117 23.10 6.88 15.28
CA PHE A 117 21.67 6.66 15.39
C PHE A 117 21.15 7.01 16.79
N GLN A 118 19.97 7.63 16.84
CA GLN A 118 19.32 8.09 18.07
C GLN A 118 18.42 7.01 18.69
N ALA A 119 17.95 7.26 19.91
CA ALA A 119 16.93 6.42 20.52
C ALA A 119 15.59 6.64 19.79
N GLN A 120 15.06 5.59 19.16
CA GLN A 120 13.77 5.58 18.45
C GLN A 120 13.36 4.14 18.12
N SER A 121 12.20 3.99 17.50
CA SER A 121 11.77 2.74 16.86
C SER A 121 12.52 2.52 15.55
N TYR A 122 13.06 1.32 15.34
CA TYR A 122 13.73 0.92 14.10
C TYR A 122 13.05 -0.31 13.48
N PRO A 123 12.78 -0.32 12.17
CA PRO A 123 12.22 -1.48 11.49
C PRO A 123 13.32 -2.52 11.28
N ASP A 124 13.41 -3.54 12.14
CA ASP A 124 14.57 -4.45 12.18
C ASP A 124 14.18 -5.94 12.24
N ALA A 125 13.16 -6.28 13.03
CA ALA A 125 12.76 -7.67 13.19
C ALA A 125 11.86 -8.12 12.03
N LEU A 126 12.23 -9.22 11.36
CA LEU A 126 11.41 -9.85 10.33
C LEU A 126 10.60 -11.00 10.92
N ILE A 127 9.30 -10.78 11.09
CA ILE A 127 8.36 -11.79 11.56
C ILE A 127 7.84 -12.56 10.34
N PRO A 128 8.10 -13.87 10.22
CA PRO A 128 7.67 -14.62 9.04
C PRO A 128 6.16 -14.88 9.06
N PHE A 129 5.52 -14.95 7.90
CA PHE A 129 4.10 -15.30 7.79
C PHE A 129 3.84 -16.77 8.17
N THR A 130 4.81 -17.64 7.91
CA THR A 130 4.77 -19.05 8.26
C THR A 130 6.06 -19.46 8.97
N HIS A 131 5.96 -20.42 9.86
CA HIS A 131 7.08 -20.91 10.65
C HIS A 131 8.17 -21.49 9.72
N PRO A 132 9.40 -20.92 9.71
CA PRO A 132 10.41 -21.22 8.68
C PRO A 132 10.81 -22.70 8.55
N GLN A 133 10.68 -23.47 9.63
CA GLN A 133 11.09 -24.87 9.67
C GLN A 133 10.01 -25.86 9.21
N ASN A 134 8.72 -25.50 9.31
CA ASN A 134 7.62 -26.44 9.05
C ASN A 134 6.49 -25.88 8.18
N GLY A 135 6.54 -24.60 7.82
CA GLY A 135 5.59 -23.94 6.92
C GLY A 135 4.19 -23.69 7.51
N VAL A 136 3.99 -23.93 8.80
CA VAL A 136 2.69 -23.70 9.47
C VAL A 136 2.55 -22.23 9.86
N GLU A 137 1.36 -21.66 9.74
CA GLU A 137 1.05 -20.30 10.17
C GLU A 137 1.39 -20.05 11.65
N LEU A 138 1.78 -18.81 11.97
CA LEU A 138 2.15 -18.38 13.32
C LEU A 138 0.94 -18.03 14.21
N ASN A 139 -0.12 -18.84 14.19
CA ASN A 139 -1.36 -18.51 14.89
C ASN A 139 -1.17 -18.28 16.41
N GLY A 140 -1.59 -17.09 16.88
CA GLY A 140 -1.69 -16.75 18.32
C GLY A 140 -0.36 -16.48 19.03
N GLN A 141 0.70 -16.19 18.27
CA GLN A 141 1.99 -15.80 18.83
C GLN A 141 1.97 -14.33 19.30
N VAL A 142 2.86 -13.99 20.24
CA VAL A 142 3.05 -12.59 20.69
C VAL A 142 3.38 -11.66 19.51
N TYR A 143 4.11 -12.19 18.55
CA TYR A 143 4.48 -11.54 17.31
C TYR A 143 3.98 -12.40 16.15
N ASP A 144 2.84 -12.01 15.58
CA ASP A 144 2.29 -12.63 14.37
C ASP A 144 2.49 -11.70 13.18
N ALA A 145 2.65 -12.21 11.96
CA ALA A 145 2.82 -11.35 10.79
C ALA A 145 1.49 -10.77 10.30
N VAL A 146 0.42 -11.58 10.37
CA VAL A 146 -0.96 -11.22 10.04
C VAL A 146 -1.91 -12.03 10.95
N PRO A 147 -3.10 -11.50 11.29
CA PRO A 147 -3.53 -10.13 11.04
C PRO A 147 -2.75 -9.11 11.89
N PHE A 148 -2.84 -7.83 11.54
CA PHE A 148 -2.25 -6.75 12.33
C PHE A 148 -3.04 -5.43 12.23
N ASP A 149 -2.84 -4.55 13.20
CA ASP A 149 -3.51 -3.26 13.24
C ASP A 149 -2.60 -2.14 12.72
N LEU A 150 -3.18 -1.17 12.02
CA LEU A 150 -2.52 0.06 11.57
C LEU A 150 -3.21 1.26 12.22
N ALA A 151 -2.44 2.07 12.94
CA ALA A 151 -2.92 3.34 13.43
C ALA A 151 -3.07 4.35 12.27
N GLU A 152 -3.93 5.36 12.45
CA GLU A 152 -3.99 6.51 11.56
C GLU A 152 -2.59 7.07 11.24
N GLY A 153 -2.23 7.15 9.95
CA GLY A 153 -0.96 7.69 9.48
C GLY A 153 0.28 6.85 9.81
N GLY A 154 0.08 5.62 10.29
CA GLY A 154 1.11 4.58 10.48
C GLY A 154 1.24 3.63 9.31
#